data_AF-D3ZT98-F1
#
_entry.id   AF-D3ZT98-F1
#
_cell.length_a   1.000
_cell.length_b   1.000
_cell.length_c   1.000
_cell.angle_alpha   90.00
_cell.angle_beta   90.00
_cell.angle_gamma   90.00
#
_symmetry.space_group_name_H-M   'P 1'
#
loop_
_entity.id
_entity.type
_entity.pdbx_description
1 polymer ?
#
loop_
_entity_poly.entity_id
_entity_poly.type
_entity_poly.pdbx_seq_one_letter_code
_entity_poly.pdbx_strand_id
1 'polypeptide(L)'
;MAAWGPVAAMPLLRGSRGLPLWHCAHRMFASQTEGELKVTQVLKEKFPRATAIQVTDISGGCGAMYEIKIESEEFKAKRMVQQHQMVNQALKEEIKGMHGLRIFTSVPKC
;
A
#
# COMPACT_ATOMS: atom_id res chain seq x y z
N MET A 1 -43.21 44.09 -17.71
CA MET A 1 -43.62 43.56 -16.39
C MET A 1 -43.04 42.17 -16.25
N ALA A 2 -41.92 42.02 -15.55
CA ALA A 2 -41.28 40.71 -15.35
C ALA A 2 -41.88 40.05 -14.10
N ALA A 3 -42.62 38.96 -14.31
CA ALA A 3 -43.36 38.26 -13.27
C ALA A 3 -42.41 37.51 -12.32
N TRP A 4 -42.62 37.70 -11.02
CA TRP A 4 -41.94 36.97 -9.96
C TRP A 4 -42.44 35.53 -9.93
N GLY A 5 -41.53 34.57 -10.12
CA GLY A 5 -41.82 33.14 -9.89
C GLY A 5 -41.59 32.78 -8.42
N PRO A 6 -42.55 32.15 -7.72
CA PRO A 6 -42.40 31.78 -6.33
C PRO A 6 -41.49 30.56 -6.18
N VAL A 7 -40.56 30.64 -5.23
CA VAL A 7 -39.67 29.55 -4.83
C VAL A 7 -40.51 28.52 -4.08
N ALA A 8 -40.88 27.43 -4.76
CA ALA A 8 -41.57 26.31 -4.14
C ALA A 8 -40.61 25.55 -3.22
N ALA A 9 -40.77 25.76 -1.91
CA ALA A 9 -40.23 24.90 -0.88
C ALA A 9 -40.89 23.52 -0.98
N MET A 10 -40.13 22.47 -1.29
CA MET A 10 -40.60 21.08 -1.21
C MET A 10 -39.93 20.34 -0.04
N PRO A 11 -40.68 19.57 0.76
CA PRO A 11 -40.22 19.07 2.05
C PRO A 11 -39.54 17.70 1.99
N LEU A 12 -38.71 17.47 3.00
CA LEU A 12 -38.27 16.16 3.52
C LEU A 12 -39.33 15.06 3.39
N LEU A 13 -38.97 13.92 2.78
CA LEU A 13 -39.44 12.58 3.17
C LEU A 13 -38.36 11.56 2.79
N ARG A 14 -37.57 11.09 3.76
CA ARG A 14 -37.71 9.75 4.38
C ARG A 14 -37.54 8.59 3.40
N GLY A 15 -36.36 7.99 3.40
CA GLY A 15 -36.05 6.74 2.69
C GLY A 15 -34.98 5.94 3.42
N SER A 16 -35.34 5.41 4.59
CA SER A 16 -34.64 4.32 5.26
C SER A 16 -34.61 3.09 4.34
N ARG A 17 -33.42 2.71 3.85
CA ARG A 17 -33.14 1.35 3.38
C ARG A 17 -31.79 0.94 3.93
N GLY A 18 -31.84 0.24 5.07
CA GLY A 18 -30.72 -0.58 5.50
C GLY A 18 -30.44 -1.65 4.45
N LEU A 19 -29.20 -1.72 4.01
CA LEU A 19 -28.64 -2.86 3.30
C LEU A 19 -27.48 -3.36 4.16
N PRO A 20 -27.63 -4.47 4.89
CA PRO A 20 -26.50 -5.17 5.47
C PRO A 20 -25.93 -6.05 4.35
N LEU A 21 -24.91 -5.57 3.63
CA LEU A 21 -24.23 -6.40 2.66
C LEU A 21 -22.81 -6.71 3.13
N TRP A 22 -22.78 -7.82 3.86
CA TRP A 22 -21.79 -8.88 3.77
C TRP A 22 -20.34 -8.47 3.98
N HIS A 23 -19.88 -8.83 5.17
CA HIS A 23 -18.52 -9.27 5.46
C HIS A 23 -17.99 -10.14 4.31
N CYS A 24 -17.39 -9.50 3.33
CA CYS A 24 -16.55 -10.18 2.37
C CYS A 24 -15.20 -10.38 3.04
N ALA A 25 -15.14 -11.35 3.95
CA ALA A 25 -13.88 -11.90 4.41
C ALA A 25 -13.27 -12.69 3.25
N HIS A 26 -12.84 -11.99 2.20
CA HIS A 26 -11.97 -12.57 1.21
C HIS A 26 -10.65 -12.88 1.92
N ARG A 27 -10.52 -14.15 2.31
CA ARG A 27 -9.24 -14.78 2.59
C ARG A 27 -8.42 -14.70 1.31
N MET A 28 -7.67 -13.62 1.15
CA MET A 28 -6.74 -13.44 0.04
C MET A 28 -5.67 -14.54 0.17
N PHE A 29 -5.75 -15.56 -0.68
CA PHE A 29 -4.59 -16.38 -0.97
C PHE A 29 -3.57 -15.43 -1.59
N ALA A 30 -2.51 -15.10 -0.85
CA ALA A 30 -1.37 -14.40 -1.42
C ALA A 30 -0.70 -15.35 -2.41
N SER A 31 -1.09 -15.27 -3.69
CA SER A 31 -0.37 -15.90 -4.77
C SER A 31 0.97 -15.20 -4.86
N GLN A 32 2.07 -15.85 -4.47
CA GLN A 32 3.39 -15.27 -4.65
C GLN A 32 3.63 -15.04 -6.13
N THR A 33 3.74 -13.77 -6.53
CA THR A 33 3.99 -13.41 -7.93
C THR A 33 5.48 -13.44 -8.22
N GLU A 34 5.86 -13.62 -9.49
CA GLU A 34 7.26 -13.54 -9.90
C GLU A 34 7.92 -12.21 -9.50
N GLY A 35 7.14 -11.13 -9.46
CA GLY A 35 7.62 -9.81 -9.03
C GLY A 35 7.94 -9.76 -7.54
N GLU A 36 7.15 -10.40 -6.67
CA GLU A 36 7.47 -10.50 -5.24
C GLU A 36 8.82 -11.17 -5.01
N LEU A 37 9.09 -12.27 -5.73
CA LEU A 37 10.35 -13.01 -5.62
C LEU A 37 11.54 -12.14 -6.05
N LYS A 38 11.42 -11.42 -7.18
CA LYS A 38 12.45 -10.50 -7.67
C LYS A 38 12.75 -9.40 -6.66
N VAL A 39 11.71 -8.74 -6.14
CA VAL A 39 11.86 -7.68 -5.13
C VAL A 39 12.49 -8.23 -3.85
N THR A 40 12.04 -9.39 -3.39
CA THR A 40 12.59 -10.05 -2.19
C THR A 40 14.07 -10.37 -2.35
N GLN A 41 14.49 -10.84 -3.52
CA GLN A 41 15.90 -11.15 -3.80
C GLN A 41 16.76 -9.88 -3.75
N VAL A 42 16.34 -8.81 -4.43
CA VAL A 42 17.08 -7.54 -4.44
C VAL A 42 17.19 -6.95 -3.04
N LEU A 43 16.12 -7.00 -2.24
CA LEU A 43 16.17 -6.52 -0.86
C LEU A 43 17.14 -7.32 0.02
N LYS A 44 17.22 -8.65 -0.17
CA LYS A 44 18.21 -9.50 0.54
C LYS A 44 19.64 -9.15 0.16
N GLU A 45 19.88 -8.83 -1.12
CA GLU A 45 21.20 -8.43 -1.61
C GLU A 45 21.62 -7.03 -1.11
N LYS A 46 20.69 -6.07 -1.09
CA LYS A 46 20.96 -4.69 -0.68
C LYS A 46 20.99 -4.51 0.84
N PHE A 47 20.20 -5.27 1.59
CA PHE A 47 20.10 -5.22 3.05
C PHE A 47 20.42 -6.58 3.68
N PRO A 48 21.70 -7.00 3.68
CA PRO A 48 22.11 -8.27 4.30
C PRO A 48 21.94 -8.26 5.83
N ARG A 49 21.84 -7.08 6.45
CA ARG A 49 21.58 -6.88 7.89
C ARG A 49 20.08 -6.73 8.22
N ALA A 50 19.20 -7.03 7.27
CA ALA A 50 17.77 -7.08 7.56
C ALA A 50 17.44 -8.37 8.30
N THR A 51 16.76 -8.24 9.45
CA THR A 51 16.28 -9.36 10.26
C THR A 51 15.05 -10.00 9.62
N ALA A 52 14.16 -9.19 9.06
CA ALA A 52 12.96 -9.66 8.38
C ALA A 52 12.68 -8.82 7.12
N ILE A 53 12.34 -9.49 6.03
CA ILE A 53 11.90 -8.90 4.77
C ILE A 53 10.59 -9.57 4.39
N GLN A 54 9.52 -8.79 4.28
CA GLN A 54 8.22 -9.25 3.79
C GLN A 54 7.82 -8.41 2.59
N VAL A 55 7.40 -9.09 1.51
CA VAL A 55 6.89 -8.44 0.31
C VAL A 55 5.51 -9.03 0.04
N THR A 56 4.52 -8.17 -0.15
CA THR A 56 3.12 -8.54 -0.37
C THR A 56 2.56 -7.78 -1.56
N ASP A 57 1.99 -8.48 -2.53
CA ASP A 57 1.25 -7.89 -3.64
C ASP A 57 -0.10 -7.35 -3.14
N ILE A 58 -0.30 -6.04 -3.28
CA ILE A 58 -1.54 -5.34 -2.94
C ILE A 58 -2.36 -4.98 -4.18
N SER A 59 -1.89 -5.36 -5.37
CA SER A 59 -2.64 -5.21 -6.62
C SER A 59 -3.66 -6.32 -6.86
N GLY A 60 -3.64 -7.38 -6.03
CA GLY A 60 -4.59 -8.50 -6.12
C GLY A 60 -4.24 -9.53 -7.21
N GLY A 61 -2.95 -9.72 -7.51
CA GLY A 61 -2.46 -10.75 -8.45
C GLY A 61 -1.93 -10.22 -9.78
N CYS A 62 -2.05 -8.91 -10.04
CA CYS A 62 -1.47 -8.30 -11.25
C CYS A 62 0.03 -8.02 -11.11
N GLY A 63 0.58 -8.02 -9.89
CA GLY A 63 1.97 -7.63 -9.64
C GLY A 63 2.30 -6.18 -10.01
N ALA A 64 1.33 -5.26 -9.93
CA ALA A 64 1.54 -3.85 -10.27
C ALA A 64 1.97 -3.01 -9.06
N MET A 65 1.56 -3.41 -7.85
CA MET A 65 1.79 -2.68 -6.61
C MET A 65 2.18 -3.63 -5.49
N TYR A 66 3.29 -3.33 -4.82
CA TYR A 66 3.77 -4.15 -3.72
C TYR A 66 3.92 -3.35 -2.44
N GLU A 67 3.63 -3.99 -1.33
CA GLU A 67 3.91 -3.54 0.01
C GLU A 67 5.14 -4.28 0.52
N ILE A 68 6.15 -3.51 0.92
CA ILE A 68 7.44 -4.02 1.38
C ILE A 68 7.59 -3.61 2.84
N LYS A 69 7.81 -4.60 3.72
CA LYS A 69 8.11 -4.42 5.14
C LYS A 69 9.52 -4.92 5.40
N ILE A 70 10.40 -4.02 5.85
CA ILE A 70 11.79 -4.34 6.14
C ILE A 70 12.07 -4.01 7.61
N GLU A 71 12.55 -5.01 8.33
CA GLU A 71 13.08 -4.86 9.68
C GLU A 71 14.60 -4.94 9.63
N SER A 72 15.29 -3.83 9.91
CA SER A 72 16.76 -3.79 9.93
C SER A 72 17.29 -2.82 10.97
N GLU A 73 18.41 -3.19 11.59
CA GLU A 73 19.15 -2.31 12.52
C GLU A 73 19.75 -1.08 11.85
N GLU A 74 20.00 -1.14 10.53
CA GLU A 74 20.55 -0.01 9.75
C GLU A 74 19.64 1.23 9.79
N PHE A 75 18.35 1.04 10.04
CA PHE A 75 17.36 2.10 10.12
C PHE A 75 17.38 2.85 11.46
N LYS A 76 18.02 2.31 12.51
CA LYS A 76 18.02 2.88 13.88
C LYS A 76 18.54 4.31 13.95
N ALA A 77 19.49 4.66 13.08
CA ALA A 77 20.13 5.97 13.06
C ALA A 77 19.62 6.91 11.94
N LYS A 78 18.55 6.51 11.22
CA LYS A 78 18.04 7.26 10.06
C LYS A 78 16.62 7.74 10.30
N ARG A 79 16.28 8.92 9.78
CA ARG A 79 14.89 9.41 9.78
C ARG A 79 14.04 8.59 8.82
N MET A 80 12.73 8.49 9.05
CA MET A 80 11.80 7.77 8.16
C MET A 80 11.96 8.11 6.68
N VAL A 81 12.06 9.39 6.33
CA VAL A 81 12.28 9.83 4.93
C VAL A 81 13.60 9.29 4.37
N GLN A 82 14.67 9.30 5.16
CA GLN A 82 15.97 8.75 4.73
C GLN A 82 15.91 7.23 4.57
N GLN A 83 15.20 6.51 5.45
CA GLN A 83 15.00 5.08 5.32
C GLN A 83 14.29 4.75 4.00
N HIS A 84 13.20 5.46 3.69
CA HIS A 84 12.46 5.30 2.44
C HIS A 84 13.33 5.68 1.23
N GLN A 85 14.15 6.73 1.32
CA GLN A 85 15.12 7.09 0.27
C GLN A 85 16.15 5.99 0.04
N MET A 86 16.68 5.38 1.11
CA MET A 86 17.63 4.26 1.00
C MET A 86 16.99 3.06 0.30
N VAL A 87 15.75 2.72 0.65
CA VAL A 87 15.01 1.62 0.01
C VAL A 87 14.70 1.95 -1.45
N ASN A 88 14.25 3.17 -1.76
CA ASN A 88 14.02 3.63 -3.13
C ASN A 88 15.30 3.62 -3.99
N GLN A 89 16.45 3.97 -3.40
CA GLN A 89 17.74 3.89 -4.07
C GLN A 89 18.15 2.44 -4.32
N ALA A 90 17.94 1.56 -3.35
CA ALA A 90 18.23 0.14 -3.45
C ALA A 90 17.39 -0.56 -4.53
N LEU A 91 16.14 -0.13 -4.71
CA LEU A 91 15.18 -0.68 -5.68
C LEU A 91 15.06 0.14 -6.97
N LYS A 92 15.89 1.16 -7.17
CA LYS A 92 15.75 2.10 -8.31
C LYS A 92 15.87 1.39 -9.66
N GLU A 93 16.64 0.33 -9.74
CA GLU A 93 16.88 -0.42 -10.97
C GLU A 93 15.69 -1.32 -11.31
N GLU A 94 15.06 -1.89 -10.29
CA GLU A 94 13.95 -2.83 -10.36
C GLU A 94 12.60 -2.13 -10.53
N ILE A 95 12.40 -0.97 -9.89
CA ILE A 95 11.15 -0.20 -9.93
C ILE A 95 10.85 0.37 -11.33
N LYS A 96 11.83 0.43 -12.25
CA LYS A 96 11.62 1.04 -13.58
C LYS A 96 10.42 0.47 -14.35
N GLY A 97 9.99 -0.75 -14.06
CA GLY A 97 8.79 -1.38 -14.64
C GLY A 97 7.55 -1.44 -13.73
N MET A 98 7.60 -0.92 -12.50
CA MET A 98 6.55 -1.09 -11.48
C MET A 98 5.70 0.17 -11.34
N HIS A 99 4.38 0.02 -11.09
CA HIS A 99 3.45 1.16 -10.99
C HIS A 99 3.63 1.94 -9.68
N GLY A 100 3.99 1.26 -8.59
CA GLY A 100 4.27 1.88 -7.31
C GLY A 100 4.58 0.87 -6.21
N LEU A 101 5.12 1.37 -5.10
CA LEU A 101 5.47 0.57 -3.94
C LEU A 101 5.05 1.30 -2.65
N ARG A 102 4.66 0.53 -1.64
CA ARG A 102 4.49 1.00 -0.27
C ARG A 102 5.63 0.46 0.57
N ILE A 103 6.43 1.35 1.13
CA ILE A 103 7.60 0.99 1.93
C ILE A 103 7.24 1.21 3.40
N PHE A 104 7.47 0.18 4.20
CA PHE A 104 7.40 0.22 5.65
C PHE A 104 8.74 -0.25 6.20
N THR A 105 9.40 0.63 6.93
CA THR A 105 10.67 0.35 7.59
C THR A 105 10.48 0.36 9.09
N SER A 106 10.99 -0.68 9.73
CA SER A 106 10.95 -0.85 11.18
C SER A 106 12.35 -1.21 11.67
N VAL A 107 12.67 -0.80 12.89
CA VAL A 107 13.91 -1.20 13.57
C VAL A 107 13.54 -2.36 14.49
N PRO A 108 14.24 -3.51 14.44
CA PRO A 108 13.99 -4.58 15.39
C PRO A 108 14.23 -4.04 16.81
N LYS A 109 13.26 -4.24 17.69
CA LYS A 109 13.44 -3.95 19.12
C LYS A 109 14.18 -5.13 19.71
N CYS A 110 15.40 -4.89 20.20
CA CYS A 110 16.08 -5.87 21.07
C CYS A 110 15.34 -5.98 22.41
#